data_AF-A0AAV6CK92-F1
#
_entry.id   AF-A0AAV6CK92-F1
#
_cell.length_a   1.000
_cell.length_b   1.000
_cell.length_c   1.000
_cell.angle_alpha   90.00
_cell.angle_beta   90.00
_cell.angle_gamma   90.00
#
_symmetry.space_group_name_H-M   'P 1'
#
loop_
_entity.id
_entity.type
_entity.pdbx_description
1 polymer ?
#
loop_
_entity_poly.entity_id
_entity_poly.type
_entity_poly.pdbx_seq_one_letter_code
_entity_poly.pdbx_strand_id
1 'polypeptide(L)' 'MQKITPFLWFESRAEEAARYYVSIFKNSRIISINRYGEAASRASGQPVGAVMTVAFELQGQE' A
#
# COMPACT_ATOMS: atom_id res chain seq x y z
N MET A 1 14.64 -9.94 -12.54
CA MET A 1 14.22 -9.79 -11.13
C MET A 1 14.80 -8.50 -10.61
N GLN A 2 13.96 -7.50 -10.34
CA GLN A 2 14.39 -6.25 -9.71
C GLN A 2 14.81 -6.54 -8.27
N LYS A 3 15.99 -6.04 -7.86
CA LYS A 3 16.50 -6.26 -6.50
C LYS A 3 16.02 -5.22 -5.51
N ILE A 4 15.57 -4.06 -6.01
CA ILE A 4 15.17 -2.91 -5.21
C ILE A 4 13.72 -2.58 -5.58
N THR A 5 12.85 -2.61 -4.58
CA THR A 5 11.46 -2.20 -4.71
C THR A 5 11.30 -0.77 -4.17
N PRO A 6 10.76 0.17 -4.96
CA PRO A 6 10.48 1.52 -4.49
C PRO A 6 9.50 1.49 -3.31
N PHE A 7 9.79 2.26 -2.27
CA PHE A 7 8.88 2.44 -1.14
C PHE A 7 8.43 3.89 -1.06
N LEU A 8 7.14 4.14 -1.20
CA LEU A 8 6.54 5.46 -1.14
C LEU A 8 5.90 5.66 0.23
N TRP A 9 6.38 6.65 0.98
CA TRP A 9 5.81 7.00 2.27
C TRP A 9 4.69 8.02 2.11
N PHE A 10 3.58 7.80 2.81
CA PHE A 10 2.44 8.71 2.84
C PHE A 10 2.07 8.99 4.30
N GLU A 11 1.70 10.24 4.60
CA GLU A 11 1.07 10.57 5.88
C GLU A 11 -0.32 9.93 6.01
N SER A 12 -1.08 9.96 4.92
CA SER A 12 -2.43 9.36 4.80
C SER A 12 -2.72 9.00 3.34
N ARG A 13 -3.81 8.26 3.10
CA ARG A 13 -4.34 7.96 1.75
C ARG A 13 -3.47 7.04 0.87
N ALA A 14 -2.59 6.23 1.46
CA ALA A 14 -1.76 5.27 0.70
C ALA A 14 -2.59 4.32 -0.21
N GLU A 15 -3.75 3.85 0.26
CA GLU A 15 -4.65 3.01 -0.55
C GLU A 15 -5.30 3.76 -1.72
N GLU A 16 -5.72 5.01 -1.51
CA GLU A 16 -6.27 5.84 -2.58
C GLU A 16 -5.20 6.11 -3.65
N ALA A 17 -3.98 6.46 -3.23
CA ALA A 17 -2.85 6.67 -4.11
C ALA A 17 -2.53 5.41 -4.93
N ALA A 18 -2.44 4.24 -4.28
CA ALA A 18 -2.21 2.98 -4.97
C ALA A 18 -3.32 2.67 -5.99
N ARG A 19 -4.60 2.84 -5.61
CA ARG A 19 -5.76 2.68 -6.52
C ARG A 19 -5.69 3.62 -7.72
N TYR A 20 -5.27 4.86 -7.50
CA TYR A 20 -5.09 5.83 -8.57
C TYR A 20 -3.96 5.41 -9.52
N TYR A 21 -2.79 5.04 -9.01
CA TYR A 21 -1.66 4.61 -9.85
C TYR A 21 -1.99 3.39 -10.71
N VAL A 22 -2.61 2.36 -10.13
CA VAL A 22 -2.99 1.16 -10.89
C VAL A 22 -4.08 1.45 -11.93
N SER A 23 -4.86 2.52 -11.77
CA SER A 23 -5.84 2.96 -12.78
C SER A 23 -5.20 3.64 -13.99
N ILE A 24 -4.01 4.24 -13.82
CA ILE A 24 -3.30 4.97 -14.88
C ILE A 24 -2.43 4.04 -15.72
N PHE A 25 -1.65 3.18 -15.07
CA PHE A 25 -0.66 2.36 -15.74
C PHE A 25 -1.26 1.01 -16.17
N LYS A 26 -1.04 0.61 -17.43
CA LYS A 26 -1.42 -0.73 -17.91
C LYS A 26 -0.62 -1.82 -17.20
N ASN A 27 -1.18 -3.04 -17.14
CA ASN A 27 -0.56 -4.19 -16.48
C ASN A 27 -0.17 -3.88 -15.02
N SER A 28 -1.11 -3.29 -14.29
CA SER A 28 -0.94 -2.86 -12.91
C SER A 28 -2.06 -3.40 -12.04
N ARG A 29 -1.77 -3.65 -10.77
CA ARG A 29 -2.74 -4.18 -9.82
C ARG A 29 -2.29 -3.94 -8.38
N ILE A 30 -3.25 -3.88 -7.47
CA ILE A 30 -2.96 -4.00 -6.04
C ILE A 30 -2.72 -5.47 -5.74
N ILE A 31 -1.62 -5.77 -5.04
CA ILE A 31 -1.23 -7.12 -4.63
C ILE A 31 -1.82 -7.41 -3.25
N SER A 32 -1.62 -6.50 -2.29
CA SER A 32 -2.13 -6.66 -0.93
C SER A 32 -2.32 -5.32 -0.22
N ILE A 33 -3.23 -5.32 0.75
CA ILE A 33 -3.48 -4.18 1.65
C ILE A 33 -3.38 -4.70 3.07
N ASN A 34 -2.34 -4.29 3.79
CA ASN A 34 -2.16 -4.58 5.19
C ASN A 34 -2.80 -3.47 6.01
N ARG A 35 -3.67 -3.84 6.95
CA ARG A 35 -4.40 -2.92 7.83
C ARG A 35 -3.97 -3.09 9.28
N TYR A 36 -4.10 -2.04 10.07
CA TYR A 36 -3.90 -2.10 11.51
C TYR A 36 -4.97 -2.99 12.16
N GLY A 37 -4.56 -4.16 12.66
CA GLY A 37 -5.38 -4.97 13.57
C GLY A 37 -5.43 -4.37 14.98
N GLU A 38 -6.24 -4.96 15.86
CA GLU A 38 -6.44 -4.42 17.22
C GLU A 38 -5.14 -4.24 18.02
N ALA A 39 -4.27 -5.25 18.02
CA ALA A 39 -3.00 -5.19 18.76
C ALA A 39 -2.07 -4.10 18.20
N ALA A 40 -1.97 -4.00 16.87
CA ALA A 40 -1.14 -3.00 16.20
C ALA A 40 -1.68 -1.58 16.39
N SER A 41 -3.00 -1.42 16.37
CA SER A 41 -3.68 -0.16 16.66
C SER A 41 -3.38 0.32 18.08
N ARG A 42 -3.49 -0.56 19.10
CA ARG A 42 -3.15 -0.21 20.50
C ARG A 42 -1.70 0.23 20.67
N ALA A 43 -0.76 -0.39 19.96
CA ALA A 43 0.66 -0.07 20.08
C ALA A 43 1.07 1.22 19.34
N SER A 44 0.41 1.53 18.21
CA SER A 44 0.77 2.65 17.34
C SER A 44 -0.09 3.90 17.51
N GLY A 45 -1.25 3.77 18.16
CA GLY A 45 -2.27 4.83 18.23
C GLY A 45 -3.04 5.03 16.92
N GLN A 46 -2.80 4.22 15.88
CA GLN A 46 -3.54 4.29 14.63
C GLN A 46 -4.93 3.64 14.76
N PRO A 47 -5.96 4.11 14.03
CA PRO A 47 -7.28 3.50 14.07
C PRO A 47 -7.27 2.03 13.60
N VAL A 48 -8.10 1.18 14.22
CA VAL A 48 -8.33 -0.19 13.74
C VAL A 48 -8.89 -0.15 12.32
N GLY A 49 -8.32 -0.96 11.42
CA GLY A 49 -8.69 -1.01 10.01
C GLY A 49 -8.04 0.07 9.14
N ALA A 50 -7.31 1.03 9.73
CA ALA A 50 -6.51 1.97 8.97
C ALA A 50 -5.45 1.23 8.13
N VAL A 51 -5.09 1.81 6.99
CA VAL A 51 -4.11 1.23 6.07
C VAL A 51 -2.71 1.40 6.66
N MET A 52 -1.98 0.30 6.80
CA MET A 52 -0.59 0.30 7.23
C MET A 52 0.36 0.26 6.03
N THR A 53 0.10 -0.63 5.06
CA THR A 53 0.93 -0.75 3.86
C THR A 53 0.09 -1.27 2.70
N VAL A 54 0.41 -0.83 1.49
CA VAL A 54 -0.20 -1.32 0.25
C VAL A 54 0.91 -1.78 -0.67
N ALA A 55 0.92 -3.06 -1.02
CA ALA A 55 1.79 -3.59 -2.07
C ALA A 55 1.02 -3.54 -3.39
N PHE A 56 1.63 -2.99 -4.43
CA PHE A 56 1.04 -2.88 -5.76
C PHE A 56 2.11 -3.01 -6.83
N GLU A 57 1.69 -3.49 -7.99
CA GLU A 57 2.52 -3.67 -9.18
C GLU A 57 2.15 -2.61 -10.21
N LEU A 58 3.13 -1.94 -10.81
CA LEU A 58 2.97 -1.07 -11.96
C LEU A 58 3.79 -1.62 -13.13
N GLN A 59 3.13 -1.85 -14.28
CA GLN A 59 3.76 -2.36 -15.50
C GLN A 59 4.62 -3.64 -15.30
N GLY A 60 4.19 -4.55 -14.42
CA GLY A 60 4.94 -5.77 -14.11
C GLY A 60 6.09 -5.61 -13.11
N GLN A 61 6.23 -4.45 -12.48
CA GLN A 61 7.20 -4.20 -11.41
C GLN A 61 6.47 -3.89 -10.10
N GLU A 62 6.86 -4.61 -9.04
CA GLU A 62 6.46 -4.35 -7.66
C GLU A 62 7.41 -3.35 -6.99
#